data_AF-A0AAE2JUQ7-F1
#
_entry.id   AF-A0AAE2JUQ7-F1
#
_cell.length_a   1.000
_cell.length_b   1.000
_cell.length_c   1.000
_cell.angle_alpha   90.00
_cell.angle_beta   90.00
_cell.angle_gamma   90.00
#
_symmetry.space_group_name_H-M   'P 1'
#
loop_
_entity.id
_entity.type
_entity.pdbx_description
1 polymer ?
#
loop_
_entity_poly.entity_id
_entity_poly.type
_entity_poly.pdbx_seq_one_letter_code
_entity_poly.pdbx_strand_id
1 'polypeptide(L)'
;MASGYGVSANPTKQNHYLGTDKVVKVAVKNDNSYMAGPNLILQRKESGKWKTLDANSPNPLKPDQKAYDEWGIAEMFDNKKGTYRFKVDAERYDSKGDFVKTEGTFYTSEFYIK
;
A
#
# COMPACT_ATOMS: atom_id res chain seq x y z
N MET A 1 9.34 -8.93 1.00
CA MET A 1 8.60 -7.67 1.20
C MET A 1 9.25 -6.65 0.28
N ALA A 2 8.56 -6.12 -0.74
CA ALA A 2 8.98 -4.91 -1.43
C ALA A 2 9.32 -3.80 -0.42
N SER A 3 10.48 -3.20 -0.60
CA SER A 3 11.07 -2.22 0.29
C SER A 3 11.88 -1.20 -0.51
N GLY A 4 11.86 0.05 -0.08
CA GLY A 4 12.68 1.12 -0.63
C GLY A 4 12.77 2.27 0.38
N TYR A 5 13.92 2.93 0.44
CA TYR A 5 14.11 4.13 1.28
C TYR A 5 13.81 3.88 2.78
N GLY A 6 14.11 2.68 3.28
CA GLY A 6 13.82 2.28 4.66
C GLY A 6 12.34 2.08 4.99
N VAL A 7 11.46 2.06 3.98
CA VAL A 7 10.03 1.76 4.12
C VAL A 7 9.72 0.45 3.39
N SER A 8 8.84 -0.37 3.96
CA SER A 8 8.39 -1.62 3.34
C SER A 8 6.87 -1.72 3.34
N ALA A 9 6.29 -2.26 2.26
CA ALA A 9 4.85 -2.43 2.13
C ALA A 9 4.49 -3.60 1.20
N ASN A 10 3.67 -4.57 1.63
CA ASN A 10 3.11 -5.61 0.74
C ASN A 10 1.76 -6.15 1.21
N PRO A 11 0.88 -6.60 0.29
CA PRO A 11 -0.26 -7.44 0.62
C PRO A 11 0.18 -8.65 1.44
N THR A 12 -0.58 -8.96 2.48
CA THR A 12 -0.34 -10.14 3.35
C THR A 12 -0.67 -11.46 2.66
N LYS A 13 -1.47 -11.40 1.60
CA LYS A 13 -1.81 -12.53 0.75
C LYS A 13 -1.95 -12.09 -0.70
N GLN A 14 -1.78 -13.05 -1.61
CA GLN A 14 -1.79 -12.78 -3.04
C GLN A 14 -3.18 -12.93 -3.68
N ASN A 15 -4.04 -13.80 -3.16
CA ASN A 15 -5.36 -14.09 -3.72
C ASN A 15 -6.45 -13.69 -2.72
N HIS A 16 -7.43 -12.92 -3.19
CA HIS A 16 -8.62 -12.49 -2.47
C HIS A 16 -9.85 -12.95 -3.25
N TYR A 17 -10.85 -13.50 -2.57
CA TYR A 17 -12.04 -14.06 -3.21
C TYR A 17 -13.28 -13.26 -2.85
N LEU A 18 -14.02 -12.78 -3.86
CA LEU A 18 -15.28 -12.06 -3.64
C LEU A 18 -16.27 -12.92 -2.84
N GLY A 19 -16.99 -12.28 -1.92
CA GLY A 19 -17.95 -12.94 -1.02
C GLY A 19 -17.33 -13.72 0.15
N THR A 20 -16.02 -13.97 0.12
CA THR A 20 -15.27 -14.55 1.26
C THR A 20 -14.46 -13.48 1.96
N ASP A 21 -13.65 -12.77 1.19
CA ASP A 21 -12.78 -11.73 1.69
C ASP A 21 -13.48 -10.37 1.67
N LYS A 22 -13.37 -9.66 2.79
CA LYS A 22 -13.89 -8.29 2.91
C LYS A 22 -12.82 -7.24 2.65
N VAL A 23 -11.55 -7.56 2.91
CA VAL A 23 -10.45 -6.60 2.85
C VAL A 23 -9.19 -7.19 2.19
N VAL A 24 -8.40 -6.28 1.61
CA VAL A 24 -6.99 -6.48 1.28
C VAL A 24 -6.15 -5.89 2.40
N LYS A 25 -5.51 -6.76 3.18
CA LYS A 25 -4.63 -6.35 4.28
C LYS A 25 -3.19 -6.20 3.79
N VAL A 26 -2.60 -5.02 3.97
CA VAL A 26 -1.25 -4.66 3.56
C VAL A 26 -0.38 -4.49 4.80
N ALA A 27 0.69 -5.28 4.91
CA ALA A 27 1.69 -5.09 5.95
C ALA A 27 2.60 -3.92 5.59
N VAL A 28 2.77 -2.98 6.52
CA VAL A 28 3.63 -1.80 6.36
C VAL A 28 4.65 -1.72 7.50
N LYS A 29 5.85 -1.22 7.19
CA LYS A 29 6.94 -1.11 8.15
C LYS A 29 7.83 0.09 7.85
N ASN A 30 8.35 0.71 8.91
CA ASN A 30 9.42 1.69 8.86
C ASN A 30 10.69 1.13 9.53
N ASP A 31 11.78 1.10 8.77
CA ASP A 31 13.14 0.69 9.17
C ASP A 31 14.09 1.89 9.32
N ASN A 32 13.58 3.12 9.14
CA ASN A 32 14.37 4.33 9.35
C ASN A 32 14.45 4.69 10.84
N SER A 33 15.47 5.48 11.19
CA SER A 33 15.61 6.11 12.52
C SER A 33 14.73 7.35 12.72
N TYR A 34 13.89 7.71 11.74
CA TYR A 34 12.96 8.84 11.76
C TYR A 34 11.56 8.41 11.33
N MET A 35 10.55 9.27 11.57
CA MET A 35 9.17 9.00 11.14
C MET A 35 9.06 8.97 9.62
N ALA A 36 8.62 7.83 9.10
CA ALA A 36 8.45 7.58 7.68
C ALA A 36 7.42 6.49 7.48
N GLY A 37 6.91 6.38 6.27
CA GLY A 37 6.07 5.25 5.92
C GLY A 37 5.47 5.36 4.52
N PRO A 38 4.70 4.35 4.11
CA PRO A 38 4.21 4.27 2.75
C PRO A 38 2.92 5.07 2.57
N ASN A 39 2.87 5.92 1.56
CA ASN A 39 1.60 6.31 0.95
C ASN A 39 1.27 5.30 -0.14
N LEU A 40 0.28 4.45 0.16
CA LEU A 40 -0.17 3.37 -0.70
C LEU A 40 -1.14 3.93 -1.73
N ILE A 41 -0.80 3.85 -3.01
CA ILE A 41 -1.62 4.34 -4.12
C ILE A 41 -2.07 3.14 -4.94
N LEU A 42 -3.38 2.90 -4.98
CA LEU A 42 -3.93 1.71 -5.60
C LEU A 42 -3.80 1.75 -7.12
N GLN A 43 -3.28 0.67 -7.70
CA GLN A 43 -3.22 0.48 -9.15
C GLN A 43 -3.88 -0.83 -9.57
N ARG A 44 -4.56 -0.78 -10.72
CA ARG A 44 -5.16 -1.93 -11.39
C ARG A 44 -4.53 -2.12 -12.76
N LYS A 45 -4.31 -3.37 -13.17
CA LYS A 45 -3.86 -3.71 -14.52
C LYS A 45 -5.06 -3.72 -15.48
N GLU A 46 -5.04 -2.87 -16.49
CA GLU A 46 -6.04 -2.78 -17.57
C GLU A 46 -5.32 -2.87 -18.92
N SER A 47 -5.66 -3.87 -19.75
CA SER A 47 -5.05 -4.08 -21.07
C SER A 47 -3.51 -4.09 -21.04
N GLY A 48 -2.92 -4.74 -20.03
CA GLY A 48 -1.47 -4.84 -19.85
C GLY A 48 -0.78 -3.60 -19.25
N LYS A 49 -1.51 -2.49 -19.08
CA LYS A 49 -0.99 -1.25 -18.49
C LYS A 49 -1.48 -1.06 -17.06
N TRP A 50 -0.67 -0.44 -16.21
CA TRP A 50 -1.06 -0.09 -14.85
C TRP A 50 -1.79 1.25 -14.84
N LYS A 51 -3.00 1.26 -14.30
CA LYS A 51 -3.82 2.46 -14.11
C LYS A 51 -3.95 2.74 -12.61
N THR A 52 -3.60 3.96 -12.21
CA THR A 52 -3.85 4.46 -10.86
C THR A 52 -5.35 4.66 -10.67
N LEU A 53 -5.87 4.18 -9.54
CA LEU A 53 -7.23 4.42 -9.10
C LEU A 53 -7.26 5.62 -8.13
N ASP A 54 -8.43 6.21 -7.96
CA ASP A 54 -8.62 7.39 -7.11
C ASP A 54 -8.75 7.00 -5.62
N ALA A 55 -7.72 6.31 -5.12
CA ALA A 55 -7.63 5.87 -3.73
C ALA A 55 -6.17 5.78 -3.30
N ASN A 56 -5.84 6.46 -2.20
CA ASN A 56 -4.54 6.39 -1.55
C ASN A 56 -4.68 6.35 -0.01
N SER A 57 -3.64 5.86 0.67
CA SER A 57 -3.60 5.78 2.13
C SER A 57 -2.19 6.09 2.65
N PRO A 58 -1.96 7.27 3.26
CA PRO A 58 -0.71 7.59 3.94
C PRO A 58 -0.60 6.83 5.26
N ASN A 59 0.54 6.18 5.48
CA ASN A 59 0.81 5.41 6.70
C ASN A 59 2.03 5.99 7.45
N PRO A 60 1.88 7.07 8.23
CA PRO A 60 2.97 7.60 9.04
C PRO A 60 3.33 6.63 10.18
N LEU A 61 4.58 6.15 10.19
CA LEU A 61 5.05 5.18 11.18
C LEU A 61 6.27 5.71 11.95
N LYS A 62 6.32 5.43 13.25
CA LYS A 62 7.51 5.65 14.07
C LYS A 62 8.67 4.73 13.64
N PRO A 63 9.92 5.05 14.01
CA PRO A 63 11.05 4.14 13.83
C PRO A 63 10.73 2.73 14.32
N ASP A 64 11.15 1.72 13.56
CA ASP A 64 10.96 0.28 13.81
C ASP A 64 9.50 -0.21 13.89
N GLN A 65 8.52 0.68 13.67
CA GLN A 65 7.12 0.32 13.78
C GLN A 65 6.67 -0.53 12.59
N LYS A 66 5.87 -1.56 12.90
CA LYS A 66 5.11 -2.38 11.95
C LYS A 66 3.63 -2.16 12.18
N ALA A 67 2.86 -2.10 11.10
CA ALA A 67 1.42 -1.99 11.15
C ALA A 67 0.77 -2.73 9.97
N TYR A 68 -0.56 -2.68 9.94
CA TYR A 68 -1.33 -3.14 8.80
C TYR A 68 -2.30 -2.06 8.37
N ASP A 69 -2.42 -1.89 7.07
CA ASP A 69 -3.46 -1.09 6.43
C ASP A 69 -4.49 -2.03 5.80
N GLU A 70 -5.77 -1.70 5.89
CA GLU A 70 -6.87 -2.53 5.42
C GLU A 70 -7.72 -1.78 4.40
N TRP A 71 -7.75 -2.32 3.19
CA TRP A 71 -8.47 -1.74 2.06
C TRP A 71 -9.67 -2.63 1.74
N GLY A 72 -10.89 -2.20 2.04
CA GLY A 72 -12.03 -3.07 1.77
C GLY A 72 -12.37 -3.18 0.29
N ILE A 73 -12.75 -4.41 -0.06
CA ILE A 73 -12.92 -4.87 -1.43
C ILE A 73 -14.13 -4.20 -2.10
N ALA A 74 -15.18 -3.92 -1.34
CA ALA A 74 -16.36 -3.28 -1.88
C ALA A 74 -16.11 -1.79 -2.16
N GLU A 75 -15.53 -1.08 -1.20
CA GLU A 75 -15.39 0.37 -1.25
C GLU A 75 -14.18 0.85 -2.06
N MET A 76 -13.03 0.17 -1.97
CA MET A 76 -11.81 0.60 -2.67
C MET A 76 -11.59 -0.06 -4.02
N PHE A 77 -12.18 -1.25 -4.23
CA PHE A 77 -11.97 -2.04 -5.44
C PHE A 77 -13.27 -2.26 -6.23
N ASP A 78 -14.40 -1.71 -5.77
CA ASP A 78 -15.72 -1.83 -6.40
C ASP A 78 -16.14 -3.28 -6.68
N ASN A 79 -15.78 -4.20 -5.77
CA ASN A 79 -15.92 -5.65 -5.95
C ASN A 79 -15.39 -6.18 -7.30
N LYS A 80 -14.45 -5.46 -7.92
CA LYS A 80 -14.07 -5.71 -9.30
C LYS A 80 -12.90 -6.69 -9.31
N LYS A 81 -13.10 -7.84 -9.94
CA LYS A 81 -12.02 -8.82 -10.16
C LYS A 81 -10.89 -8.21 -10.98
N GLY A 82 -9.66 -8.66 -10.74
CA GLY A 82 -8.50 -8.22 -11.52
C GLY A 82 -7.16 -8.39 -10.82
N THR A 83 -6.12 -7.93 -11.50
CA THR A 83 -4.76 -7.86 -10.99
C THR A 83 -4.48 -6.45 -10.49
N TYR A 84 -3.97 -6.36 -9.28
CA TYR A 84 -3.71 -5.12 -8.56
C TYR A 84 -2.30 -5.09 -8.01
N ARG A 85 -1.83 -3.88 -7.70
CA ARG A 85 -0.63 -3.60 -6.91
C ARG A 85 -0.78 -2.23 -6.27
N PHE A 86 0.09 -1.91 -5.31
CA PHE A 86 0.25 -0.52 -4.88
C PHE A 86 1.50 0.08 -5.50
N LYS A 87 1.36 1.28 -6.07
CA LYS A 87 2.48 2.22 -6.14
C LYS A 87 2.67 2.74 -4.72
N VAL A 88 3.91 2.79 -4.26
CA VAL A 88 4.24 3.19 -2.90
C VAL A 88 5.16 4.39 -2.97
N ASP A 89 4.67 5.53 -2.51
CA ASP A 89 5.52 6.68 -2.27
C ASP A 89 6.03 6.58 -0.82
N ALA A 90 7.35 6.45 -0.65
CA ALA A 90 8.00 6.41 0.66
C ALA A 90 8.08 7.84 1.18
N GLU A 91 7.23 8.18 2.14
CA GLU A 91 7.09 9.53 2.65
C GLU A 91 7.75 9.67 4.01
N ARG A 92 8.42 10.81 4.20
CA ARG A 92 8.92 11.26 5.49
C ARG A 92 7.86 12.14 6.15
N TYR A 93 7.68 11.93 7.44
CA TYR A 93 6.75 12.71 8.26
C TYR A 93 7.50 13.41 9.40
N ASP A 94 6.94 14.50 9.90
CA ASP A 94 7.43 15.15 11.11
C ASP A 94 6.95 14.40 12.37
N SER A 95 7.31 14.91 13.56
CA SER A 95 6.93 14.28 14.84
C SER A 95 5.42 14.28 15.12
N LYS A 96 4.64 15.10 14.40
CA LYS A 96 3.17 15.17 14.51
C LYS A 96 2.48 14.24 13.53
N GLY A 97 3.24 13.65 12.60
CA GLY A 97 2.70 12.81 11.51
C GLY A 97 2.36 13.60 10.26
N ASP A 98 2.75 14.87 10.17
CA ASP A 98 2.51 15.71 9.00
C ASP A 98 3.51 15.37 7.90
N PHE A 99 3.05 15.35 6.64
CA PHE A 99 3.90 15.07 5.48
C PHE A 99 5.00 16.13 5.35
N VAL A 100 6.24 15.68 5.15
CA VAL A 100 7.40 16.54 4.92
C VAL A 100 7.87 16.46 3.48
N LYS A 101 8.15 15.24 2.99
CA LYS A 101 8.61 15.00 1.61
C LYS A 101 8.49 13.53 1.23
N THR A 102 8.51 13.27 -0.07
CA THR A 102 8.68 11.93 -0.64
C THR A 102 10.18 11.63 -0.85
N GLU A 103 10.68 10.55 -0.25
CA GLU A 103 12.07 10.09 -0.42
C GLU A 103 12.26 9.28 -1.71
N GLY A 104 11.19 8.65 -2.19
CA GLY A 104 11.14 8.01 -3.51
C GLY A 104 9.95 7.06 -3.66
N THR A 105 9.94 6.29 -4.75
CA THR A 105 8.81 5.43 -5.12
C THR A 105 9.26 3.99 -5.36
N PHE A 106 8.46 3.03 -4.92
CA PHE A 106 8.57 1.61 -5.29
C PHE A 106 7.19 0.98 -5.52
N TYR A 107 7.14 -0.32 -5.83
CA TYR A 107 5.88 -1.03 -6.07
C TYR A 107 5.82 -2.31 -5.24
N THR A 108 4.62 -2.64 -4.75
CA THR A 108 4.38 -3.92 -4.07
C THR A 108 4.39 -5.09 -5.04
N SER A 109 4.43 -6.31 -4.50
CA SER A 109 4.02 -7.48 -5.27
C SER A 109 2.58 -7.32 -5.79
N GLU A 110 2.29 -7.96 -6.93
CA GLU A 110 0.93 -8.06 -7.44
C GLU A 110 0.05 -8.91 -6.51
N PHE A 111 -1.23 -8.58 -6.46
CA PHE A 111 -2.28 -9.39 -5.82
C PHE A 111 -3.54 -9.42 -6.71
N TYR A 112 -4.43 -10.36 -6.43
CA TYR A 112 -5.55 -10.70 -7.28
C TYR A 112 -6.85 -10.69 -6.48
N ILE A 113 -7.87 -10.02 -7.01
CA ILE A 113 -9.26 -10.19 -6.59
C ILE A 113 -9.92 -11.12 -7.60
N LYS A 114 -10.45 -12.24 -7.12
CA LYS A 114 -10.97 -13.37 -7.89
C LYS A 114 -12.44 -13.65 -7.60
#